data_AF-A0A936VZH3-F1
#
_entry.id   AF-A0A936VZH3-F1
#
_cell.length_a   1.000
_cell.length_b   1.000
_cell.length_c   1.000
_cell.angle_alpha   90.00
_cell.angle_beta   90.00
_cell.angle_gamma   90.00
#
_symmetry.space_group_name_H-M   'P 1'
#
loop_
_entity.id
_entity.type
_entity.pdbx_description
1 polymer ?
#
loop_
_entity_poly.entity_id
_entity_poly.type
_entity_poly.pdbx_seq_one_letter_code
_entity_poly.pdbx_strand_id
1 'polypeptide(L)'
;MKTLLRTVTLLALFFLINQASAQTYFFSVESAEYEPIQGGQALVDDVWDDPDLSIPIGFSFELFSRTIQDLSLRSNFNIITLSENSISNTYSLLLLFGADLVDRGLGDSIHLSPITRKLEGNVGSRVMTVEWENAGFFGELLSNGTTNDFVNFQMKLYEASGDIVYHFGPSSVTMPGLAYSGQAVSKTIGSSR
;
A
#
# COMPACT_ATOMS: atom_id res chain seq x y z
N MET A 1 26.63 -28.98 44.65
CA MET A 1 27.27 -27.89 43.87
C MET A 1 27.20 -28.09 42.35
N LYS A 2 27.62 -29.23 41.78
CA LYS A 2 27.62 -29.44 40.31
C LYS A 2 26.24 -29.35 39.63
N THR A 3 25.19 -29.83 40.30
CA THR A 3 23.79 -29.75 39.84
C THR A 3 23.26 -28.31 39.86
N LEU A 4 23.50 -27.57 40.95
CA LEU A 4 23.11 -26.17 41.08
C LEU A 4 23.78 -25.29 40.01
N LEU A 5 25.07 -25.50 39.75
CA LEU A 5 25.80 -24.76 38.72
C LEU A 5 25.24 -25.03 37.32
N ARG A 6 24.89 -26.28 36.99
CA ARG A 6 24.25 -26.64 35.72
C ARG A 6 22.88 -25.97 35.54
N THR A 7 22.07 -25.92 36.59
CA THR A 7 20.74 -25.28 36.53
C THR A 7 20.86 -23.77 36.31
N VAL A 8 21.83 -23.11 36.96
CA VAL A 8 22.08 -21.67 36.77
C VAL A 8 22.60 -21.37 35.36
N THR A 9 23.50 -22.20 34.82
CA THR A 9 24.00 -22.03 33.44
C THR A 9 22.88 -22.22 32.40
N LEU A 10 21.98 -23.19 32.60
CA LEU A 10 20.83 -23.36 31.71
C LEU A 10 19.88 -22.15 31.75
N LEU A 11 19.58 -21.63 32.94
CA LEU A 11 18.74 -20.44 33.08
C LEU A 11 19.37 -19.21 32.40
N ALA A 12 20.67 -18.99 32.57
CA ALA A 12 21.38 -17.87 31.94
C ALA A 12 21.35 -17.95 30.40
N LEU A 13 21.40 -19.15 29.82
CA LEU A 13 21.26 -19.37 28.38
C LEU A 13 19.84 -19.07 27.87
N PHE A 14 18.80 -19.30 28.69
CA PHE A 14 17.42 -18.92 28.36
C PHE A 14 17.17 -17.40 28.39
N PHE A 15 17.91 -16.65 29.22
CA PHE A 15 17.85 -15.18 29.23
C PHE A 15 18.65 -14.52 28.09
N LEU A 16 19.50 -15.27 27.38
CA LEU A 16 20.25 -14.83 26.21
C LEU A 16 19.50 -15.07 24.89
N ILE A 17 18.28 -15.61 24.93
CA ILE A 17 17.42 -15.72 23.77
C ILE A 17 17.00 -14.30 23.41
N ASN A 18 17.76 -13.69 22.48
CA ASN A 18 17.37 -12.44 21.84
C ASN A 18 15.91 -12.56 21.41
N GLN A 19 15.14 -11.50 21.67
CA GLN A 19 13.78 -11.35 21.16
C GLN A 19 13.86 -11.37 19.64
N ALA A 20 13.75 -12.56 19.04
CA ALA A 20 13.70 -12.71 17.60
C ALA A 20 12.35 -12.13 17.16
N SER A 21 12.37 -10.89 16.66
CA SER A 21 11.22 -10.36 15.95
C SER A 21 11.15 -11.08 14.61
N ALA A 22 10.16 -11.97 14.47
CA ALA A 22 9.86 -12.60 13.20
C ALA A 22 9.27 -11.60 12.17
N GLN A 23 8.84 -10.42 12.62
CA GLN A 23 8.21 -9.38 11.82
C GLN A 23 9.16 -8.20 11.59
N THR A 24 9.29 -7.79 10.33
CA THR A 24 10.13 -6.65 9.89
C THR A 24 9.45 -5.30 10.10
N TYR A 25 8.11 -5.29 10.15
CA TYR A 25 7.28 -4.11 10.33
C TYR A 25 6.31 -4.29 11.49
N PHE A 26 5.96 -3.18 12.14
CA PHE A 26 4.84 -3.11 13.08
C PHE A 26 3.66 -2.42 12.40
N PHE A 27 2.46 -2.93 12.64
CA PHE A 27 1.24 -2.28 12.19
C PHE A 27 0.73 -1.34 13.28
N SER A 28 0.39 -0.12 12.88
CA SER A 28 -0.28 0.87 13.73
C SER A 28 -1.35 1.59 12.92
N VAL A 29 -2.32 2.16 13.63
CA VAL A 29 -3.40 2.96 13.03
C VAL A 29 -3.41 4.30 13.73
N GLU A 30 -3.32 5.34 12.92
CA GLU A 30 -3.37 6.73 13.37
C GLU A 30 -4.48 7.47 12.61
N SER A 31 -4.91 8.59 13.18
CA SER A 31 -5.89 9.46 12.53
C SER A 31 -5.24 10.83 12.33
N ALA A 32 -5.21 11.27 11.08
CA ALA A 32 -4.73 12.58 10.66
C ALA A 32 -5.61 13.09 9.50
N GLU A 33 -5.69 14.41 9.36
CA GLU A 33 -6.39 15.04 8.25
C GLU A 33 -5.79 14.60 6.91
N TYR A 34 -6.67 14.30 5.95
CA TYR A 34 -6.26 13.92 4.61
C TYR A 34 -6.16 15.18 3.74
N GLU A 35 -4.96 15.47 3.27
CA GLU A 35 -4.68 16.59 2.38
C GLU A 35 -4.33 16.05 0.99
N PRO A 36 -5.13 16.35 -0.06
CA PRO A 36 -4.80 15.95 -1.42
C PRO A 36 -3.45 16.50 -1.87
N ILE A 37 -2.75 15.76 -2.73
CA ILE A 37 -1.46 16.22 -3.26
C ILE A 37 -1.68 17.51 -4.06
N GLN A 38 -0.96 18.57 -3.68
CA GLN A 38 -0.85 19.77 -4.50
C GLN A 38 0.41 19.68 -5.37
N GLY A 39 0.23 19.79 -6.70
CA GLY A 39 1.29 19.65 -7.70
C GLY A 39 1.72 18.19 -7.91
N GLY A 40 2.95 17.96 -8.33
CA GLY A 40 3.48 16.62 -8.60
C GLY A 40 3.44 16.23 -10.08
N GLN A 41 3.70 14.96 -10.33
CA GLN A 41 3.74 14.34 -11.64
C GLN A 41 2.52 13.44 -11.81
N ALA A 42 1.68 13.73 -12.82
CA ALA A 42 0.64 12.81 -13.26
C ALA A 42 1.29 11.51 -13.77
N LEU A 43 0.81 10.37 -13.30
CA LEU A 43 1.26 9.04 -13.73
C LEU A 43 0.42 8.46 -14.86
N VAL A 44 -0.78 9.01 -15.07
CA VAL A 44 -1.70 8.70 -16.16
C VAL A 44 -2.16 10.01 -16.81
N ASP A 45 -2.43 9.99 -18.11
CA ASP A 45 -2.87 11.15 -18.90
C ASP A 45 -4.23 10.94 -19.60
N ASP A 46 -4.85 9.77 -19.39
CA ASP A 46 -6.15 9.39 -19.93
C ASP A 46 -6.94 8.56 -18.90
N VAL A 47 -8.19 8.22 -19.22
CA VAL A 47 -8.99 7.25 -18.48
C VAL A 47 -8.26 5.90 -18.36
N TRP A 48 -8.47 5.21 -17.26
CA TRP A 48 -7.75 3.97 -16.95
C TRP A 48 -8.64 2.92 -16.30
N ASP A 49 -8.25 1.68 -16.54
CA ASP A 49 -8.68 0.45 -15.87
C ASP A 49 -7.38 -0.33 -15.65
N ASP A 50 -6.96 -0.48 -14.40
CA ASP A 50 -5.70 -1.15 -14.04
C ASP A 50 -4.46 -0.72 -14.86
N PRO A 51 -3.96 0.52 -14.70
CA PRO A 51 -2.84 0.99 -15.50
C PRO A 51 -1.52 0.29 -15.12
N ASP A 52 -0.71 -0.06 -16.11
CA ASP A 52 0.68 -0.49 -15.91
C ASP A 52 1.57 0.72 -15.66
N LEU A 53 2.07 0.87 -14.43
CA LEU A 53 2.89 2.01 -14.02
C LEU A 53 4.25 1.55 -13.49
N SER A 54 5.31 2.25 -13.88
CA SER A 54 6.61 2.22 -13.19
C SER A 54 6.79 3.55 -12.47
N ILE A 55 6.70 3.49 -11.15
CA ILE A 55 6.65 4.67 -10.28
C ILE A 55 8.01 4.80 -9.58
N PRO A 56 8.88 5.74 -9.98
CA PRO A 56 10.17 5.90 -9.32
C PRO A 56 9.98 6.32 -7.86
N ILE A 57 10.70 5.74 -6.91
CA ILE A 57 10.63 6.15 -5.51
C ILE A 57 11.39 7.47 -5.32
N GLY A 58 12.52 7.62 -6.01
CA GLY A 58 13.39 8.79 -5.93
C GLY A 58 14.46 8.70 -4.84
N PHE A 59 14.46 7.63 -4.05
CA PHE A 59 15.48 7.24 -3.09
C PHE A 59 15.54 5.71 -2.97
N SER A 60 16.61 5.20 -2.38
CA SER A 60 16.73 3.78 -2.05
C SER A 60 15.84 3.45 -0.86
N PHE A 61 14.89 2.53 -1.02
CA PHE A 61 14.01 2.08 0.05
C PHE A 61 14.27 0.60 0.35
N GLU A 62 14.34 0.21 1.62
CA GLU A 62 14.63 -1.16 2.04
C GLU A 62 13.35 -1.89 2.43
N LEU A 63 13.03 -2.98 1.73
CA LEU A 63 11.87 -3.82 2.01
C LEU A 63 12.25 -5.30 1.89
N PHE A 64 12.06 -6.06 2.98
CA PHE A 64 12.47 -7.46 3.09
C PHE A 64 13.94 -7.72 2.72
N SER A 65 14.84 -6.86 3.20
CA SER A 65 16.29 -6.89 2.90
C SER A 65 16.62 -6.72 1.41
N ARG A 66 15.74 -6.03 0.67
CA ARG A 66 15.97 -5.64 -0.72
C ARG A 66 15.84 -4.14 -0.85
N THR A 67 16.84 -3.55 -1.49
CA THR A 67 16.77 -2.19 -1.97
C THR A 67 15.86 -2.12 -3.20
N ILE A 68 14.79 -1.34 -3.11
CA ILE A 68 13.92 -0.98 -4.24
C ILE A 68 14.10 0.49 -4.58
N GLN A 69 13.96 0.83 -5.85
CA GLN A 69 14.05 2.21 -6.35
C GLN A 69 12.82 2.64 -7.14
N ASP A 70 11.96 1.69 -7.47
CA ASP A 70 10.70 1.86 -8.18
C ASP A 70 9.65 0.90 -7.63
N LEU A 71 8.39 1.30 -7.82
CA LEU A 71 7.22 0.48 -7.59
C LEU A 71 6.60 0.16 -8.93
N SER A 72 6.10 -1.05 -9.07
CA SER A 72 5.51 -1.51 -10.31
C SER A 72 4.05 -1.86 -10.07
N LEU A 73 3.15 -1.05 -10.62
CA LEU A 73 1.72 -1.39 -10.72
C LEU A 73 1.54 -2.23 -11.98
N ARG A 74 0.79 -3.34 -11.86
CA ARG A 74 0.58 -4.29 -12.94
C ARG A 74 -0.91 -4.50 -13.20
N SER A 75 -1.30 -4.41 -14.47
CA SER A 75 -2.67 -4.28 -14.96
C SER A 75 -3.63 -5.45 -14.69
N ASN A 76 -3.16 -6.51 -14.04
CA ASN A 76 -3.93 -7.76 -13.87
C ASN A 76 -4.30 -8.03 -12.42
N PHE A 77 -3.83 -7.21 -11.48
CA PHE A 77 -3.86 -7.58 -10.07
C PHE A 77 -4.20 -6.47 -9.09
N ASN A 78 -4.26 -5.18 -9.47
CA ASN A 78 -4.32 -4.09 -8.47
C ASN A 78 -3.26 -4.24 -7.36
N ILE A 79 -2.09 -4.78 -7.70
CA ILE A 79 -1.00 -5.04 -6.76
C ILE A 79 0.21 -4.21 -7.16
N ILE A 80 0.85 -3.60 -6.16
CA ILE A 80 2.20 -3.10 -6.29
C ILE A 80 3.16 -4.29 -6.12
N THR A 81 3.87 -4.62 -7.19
CA THR A 81 4.99 -5.56 -7.11
C THR A 81 6.25 -4.78 -6.77
N LEU A 82 7.00 -5.31 -5.82
CA LEU A 82 8.37 -4.88 -5.59
C LEU A 82 9.23 -5.53 -6.68
N SER A 83 10.02 -4.73 -7.39
CA SER A 83 10.94 -5.08 -8.49
C SER A 83 11.07 -6.59 -8.79
N GLU A 84 10.81 -6.96 -10.05
CA GLU A 84 10.83 -8.33 -10.57
C GLU A 84 11.99 -9.17 -9.98
N ASN A 85 11.67 -10.18 -9.17
CA ASN A 85 12.64 -11.21 -8.85
C ASN A 85 12.73 -12.18 -10.02
N SER A 86 13.88 -12.21 -10.67
CA SER A 86 14.24 -13.12 -11.76
C SER A 86 14.42 -14.59 -11.32
N ILE A 87 13.89 -14.98 -10.15
CA ILE A 87 14.01 -16.34 -9.60
C ILE A 87 12.60 -16.89 -9.32
N SER A 88 12.16 -17.80 -10.19
CA SER A 88 11.04 -18.74 -10.01
C SER A 88 9.68 -18.16 -9.56
N ASN A 89 9.01 -17.36 -10.40
CA ASN A 89 7.59 -16.98 -10.21
C ASN A 89 7.21 -16.48 -8.80
N THR A 90 8.17 -15.93 -8.05
CA THR A 90 7.95 -15.49 -6.67
C THR A 90 7.99 -13.99 -6.65
N TYR A 91 6.88 -13.38 -6.24
CA TYR A 91 6.72 -11.94 -6.17
C TYR A 91 6.54 -11.50 -4.72
N SER A 92 7.23 -10.44 -4.32
CA SER A 92 6.88 -9.71 -3.11
C SER A 92 5.81 -8.69 -3.47
N LEU A 93 4.68 -8.77 -2.78
CA LEU A 93 3.46 -8.05 -3.11
C LEU A 93 3.13 -7.09 -1.98
N LEU A 94 2.80 -5.87 -2.37
CA LEU A 94 2.16 -4.88 -1.52
C LEU A 94 0.79 -4.60 -2.13
N LEU A 95 -0.28 -4.93 -1.42
CA LEU A 95 -1.62 -4.74 -1.95
C LEU A 95 -1.89 -3.24 -2.06
N LEU A 96 -2.16 -2.73 -3.26
CA LEU A 96 -2.41 -1.30 -3.46
C LEU A 96 -3.69 -0.88 -2.71
N PHE A 97 -4.78 -1.55 -3.06
CA PHE A 97 -6.09 -1.37 -2.46
C PHE A 97 -6.85 -2.69 -2.57
N GLY A 98 -7.76 -2.96 -1.64
CA GLY A 98 -8.50 -4.23 -1.58
C GLY A 98 -9.66 -4.35 -2.58
N ALA A 99 -9.64 -3.59 -3.67
CA ALA A 99 -10.72 -3.54 -4.66
C ALA A 99 -10.17 -3.28 -6.06
N ASP A 100 -11.00 -3.59 -7.06
CA ASP A 100 -10.74 -3.33 -8.47
C ASP A 100 -11.13 -1.89 -8.80
N LEU A 101 -10.12 -1.04 -9.02
CA LEU A 101 -10.30 0.40 -9.16
C LEU A 101 -10.27 0.82 -10.62
N VAL A 102 -11.02 1.87 -10.93
CA VAL A 102 -11.13 2.39 -12.30
C VAL A 102 -11.23 3.90 -12.31
N ASP A 103 -10.85 4.54 -13.40
CA ASP A 103 -11.19 5.94 -13.64
C ASP A 103 -12.71 6.11 -13.68
N ARG A 104 -13.24 7.04 -12.87
CA ARG A 104 -14.68 7.27 -12.79
C ARG A 104 -15.31 7.73 -14.09
N GLY A 105 -14.53 8.30 -15.01
CA GLY A 105 -15.04 8.70 -16.32
C GLY A 105 -14.64 7.77 -17.45
N LEU A 106 -14.19 6.53 -17.17
CA LEU A 106 -13.90 5.52 -18.18
C LEU A 106 -15.08 5.30 -19.15
N GLY A 107 -16.30 5.21 -18.63
CA GLY A 107 -17.52 5.02 -19.45
C GLY A 107 -17.83 6.17 -20.41
N ASP A 108 -17.39 7.38 -20.07
CA ASP A 108 -17.64 8.61 -20.83
C ASP A 108 -16.39 9.12 -21.58
N SER A 109 -15.26 8.42 -21.47
CA SER A 109 -13.95 8.85 -21.99
C SER A 109 -13.52 10.23 -21.49
N ILE A 110 -13.76 10.51 -20.20
CA ILE A 110 -13.34 11.75 -19.52
C ILE A 110 -12.45 11.35 -18.34
N HIS A 111 -11.21 11.83 -18.30
CA HIS A 111 -10.31 11.54 -17.18
C HIS A 111 -10.78 12.27 -15.90
N LEU A 112 -11.26 11.50 -14.91
CA LEU A 112 -11.82 12.03 -13.65
C LEU A 112 -11.09 11.57 -12.39
N SER A 113 -10.17 10.61 -12.51
CA SER A 113 -9.50 9.99 -11.38
C SER A 113 -7.98 10.05 -11.56
N PRO A 114 -7.32 11.20 -11.29
CA PRO A 114 -5.89 11.30 -11.50
C PRO A 114 -5.12 10.40 -10.54
N ILE A 115 -4.02 9.84 -11.04
CA ILE A 115 -3.00 9.17 -10.22
C ILE A 115 -1.76 10.06 -10.21
N THR A 116 -1.42 10.61 -9.05
CA THR A 116 -0.38 11.63 -8.92
C THR A 116 0.75 11.16 -8.03
N ARG A 117 1.99 11.35 -8.48
CA ARG A 117 3.20 11.12 -7.68
C ARG A 117 3.83 12.44 -7.24
N LYS A 118 4.26 12.52 -5.99
CA LYS A 118 5.07 13.64 -5.50
C LYS A 118 6.22 13.17 -4.61
N LEU A 119 7.38 13.80 -4.78
CA LEU A 119 8.56 13.60 -3.94
C LEU A 119 8.88 14.91 -3.24
N GLU A 120 8.91 14.89 -1.91
CA GLU A 120 9.16 16.08 -1.08
C GLU A 120 10.24 15.81 -0.04
N GLY A 121 10.79 16.87 0.54
CA GLY A 121 11.82 16.80 1.59
C GLY A 121 13.26 16.85 1.05
N ASN A 122 14.21 16.97 1.98
CA ASN A 122 15.64 16.97 1.69
C ASN A 122 16.18 15.55 1.68
N VAL A 123 17.28 15.29 0.98
CA VAL A 123 17.98 13.98 0.99
C VAL A 123 18.21 13.50 2.42
N GLY A 124 17.85 12.24 2.70
CA GLY A 124 17.85 11.64 4.04
C GLY A 124 16.55 11.82 4.82
N SER A 125 15.59 12.57 4.28
CA SER A 125 14.28 12.87 4.89
C SER A 125 13.17 12.97 3.84
N ARG A 126 13.39 12.41 2.64
CA ARG A 126 12.40 12.49 1.56
C ARG A 126 11.18 11.64 1.85
N VAL A 127 10.05 12.07 1.32
CA VAL A 127 8.80 11.31 1.32
C VAL A 127 8.31 11.22 -0.12
N MET A 128 8.14 9.99 -0.61
CA MET A 128 7.46 9.74 -1.88
C MET A 128 6.02 9.40 -1.58
N THR A 129 5.10 10.15 -2.19
CA THR A 129 3.66 9.91 -2.10
C THR A 129 3.11 9.59 -3.49
N VAL A 130 2.29 8.55 -3.58
CA VAL A 130 1.39 8.31 -4.72
C VAL A 130 -0.04 8.46 -4.23
N GLU A 131 -0.84 9.23 -4.94
CA GLU A 131 -2.25 9.46 -4.65
C GLU A 131 -3.12 8.91 -5.78
N TRP A 132 -4.16 8.16 -5.39
CA TRP A 132 -5.30 7.85 -6.23
C TRP A 132 -6.43 8.75 -5.77
N GLU A 133 -6.71 9.78 -6.56
CA GLU A 133 -7.79 10.72 -6.29
C GLU A 133 -9.04 10.26 -7.04
N ASN A 134 -10.17 10.30 -6.33
CA ASN A 134 -11.49 10.10 -6.90
C ASN A 134 -11.60 8.80 -7.71
N ALA A 135 -10.94 7.72 -7.31
CA ALA A 135 -10.97 6.44 -8.03
C ALA A 135 -12.31 5.74 -7.81
N GLY A 136 -12.90 5.22 -8.88
CA GLY A 136 -14.15 4.45 -8.85
C GLY A 136 -13.89 2.96 -8.68
N PHE A 137 -14.96 2.17 -8.72
CA PHE A 137 -14.90 0.72 -8.63
C PHE A 137 -15.35 0.07 -9.93
N PHE A 138 -14.49 -0.77 -10.52
CA PHE A 138 -14.78 -1.43 -11.79
C PHE A 138 -16.05 -2.29 -11.73
N GLY A 139 -16.28 -2.98 -10.60
CA GLY A 139 -17.49 -3.79 -10.39
C GLY A 139 -18.80 -2.99 -10.46
N GLU A 140 -18.81 -1.73 -10.04
CA GLU A 140 -19.97 -0.83 -10.19
C GLU A 140 -20.18 -0.47 -11.66
N LEU A 141 -19.10 -0.02 -12.33
CA LEU A 141 -19.14 0.35 -13.73
C LEU A 141 -19.62 -0.80 -14.61
N LEU A 142 -19.09 -1.99 -14.41
CA LEU A 142 -19.44 -3.19 -15.17
C LEU A 142 -20.90 -3.60 -14.96
N SER A 143 -21.40 -3.51 -13.73
CA SER A 143 -22.73 -4.04 -13.38
C SER A 143 -23.85 -3.04 -13.69
N ASN A 144 -23.59 -1.74 -13.46
CA ASN A 144 -24.62 -0.70 -13.49
C ASN A 144 -24.36 0.38 -14.55
N GLY A 145 -23.16 0.44 -15.14
CA GLY A 145 -22.76 1.55 -16.00
C GLY A 145 -22.56 2.86 -15.25
N THR A 146 -22.36 2.82 -13.93
CA THR A 146 -22.20 4.00 -13.07
C THR A 146 -20.91 3.95 -12.27
N THR A 147 -20.44 5.12 -11.85
CA THR A 147 -19.23 5.31 -11.04
C THR A 147 -19.54 6.26 -9.87
N ASN A 148 -20.62 5.98 -9.13
CA ASN A 148 -21.07 6.85 -8.03
C ASN A 148 -20.21 6.69 -6.78
N ASP A 149 -19.74 5.47 -6.54
CA ASP A 149 -18.87 5.17 -5.42
C ASP A 149 -17.42 5.57 -5.77
N PHE A 150 -16.69 6.06 -4.76
CA PHE A 150 -15.33 6.54 -4.95
C PHE A 150 -14.48 6.37 -3.69
N VAL A 151 -13.16 6.32 -3.89
CA VAL A 151 -12.14 6.35 -2.84
C VAL A 151 -11.06 7.38 -3.15
N ASN A 152 -10.53 7.97 -2.09
CA ASN A 152 -9.29 8.76 -2.13
C ASN A 152 -8.31 8.11 -1.17
N PHE A 153 -7.09 7.84 -1.63
CA PHE A 153 -6.05 7.36 -0.74
C PHE A 153 -4.66 7.69 -1.27
N GLN A 154 -3.72 7.74 -0.33
CA GLN A 154 -2.31 7.92 -0.59
C GLN A 154 -1.53 6.72 -0.09
N MET A 155 -0.48 6.35 -0.81
CA MET A 155 0.60 5.52 -0.31
C MET A 155 1.87 6.38 -0.16
N LYS A 156 2.51 6.31 1.00
CA LYS A 156 3.72 7.06 1.33
C LYS A 156 4.86 6.12 1.69
N LEU A 157 6.04 6.40 1.15
CA LEU A 157 7.30 5.80 1.58
C LEU A 157 8.18 6.90 2.20
N TYR A 158 8.69 6.66 3.40
CA TYR A 158 9.54 7.60 4.13
C TYR A 158 11.00 7.16 4.08
N GLU A 159 11.89 8.00 3.54
CA GLU A 159 13.32 7.69 3.40
C GLU A 159 14.03 7.50 4.74
N ALA A 160 13.71 8.33 5.73
CA ALA A 160 14.42 8.34 7.01
C ALA A 160 14.07 7.15 7.92
N SER A 161 12.78 6.83 8.01
CA SER A 161 12.26 5.82 8.93
C SER A 161 12.06 4.45 8.27
N GLY A 162 11.94 4.40 6.94
CA GLY A 162 11.52 3.20 6.24
C GLY A 162 10.03 2.90 6.37
N ASP A 163 9.22 3.86 6.84
CA ASP A 163 7.78 3.64 7.02
C ASP A 163 7.06 3.50 5.67
N ILE A 164 6.11 2.57 5.64
CA ILE A 164 5.10 2.41 4.58
C ILE A 164 3.77 2.84 5.18
N VAL A 165 3.15 3.88 4.62
CA VAL A 165 1.90 4.43 5.16
C VAL A 165 0.84 4.47 4.07
N TYR A 166 -0.34 3.94 4.40
CA TYR A 166 -1.57 4.18 3.66
C TYR A 166 -2.40 5.21 4.40
N HIS A 167 -2.72 6.31 3.73
CA HIS A 167 -3.53 7.38 4.29
C HIS A 167 -4.83 7.45 3.49
N PHE A 168 -5.92 7.02 4.11
CA PHE A 168 -7.25 7.03 3.49
C PHE A 168 -7.93 8.39 3.68
N GLY A 169 -8.43 8.94 2.59
CA GLY A 169 -9.20 10.17 2.55
C GLY A 169 -10.71 9.95 2.53
N PRO A 170 -11.49 11.00 2.24
CA PRO A 170 -12.93 10.89 2.03
C PRO A 170 -13.26 9.83 0.98
N SER A 171 -14.30 9.03 1.24
CA SER A 171 -14.79 8.02 0.32
C SER A 171 -16.30 7.88 0.45
N SER A 172 -16.94 7.35 -0.59
CA SER A 172 -18.34 6.96 -0.57
C SER A 172 -18.46 5.58 -1.20
N VAL A 173 -18.92 4.61 -0.42
CA VAL A 173 -19.18 3.24 -0.88
C VAL A 173 -20.59 2.84 -0.46
N THR A 174 -21.54 3.09 -1.36
CA THR A 174 -22.97 2.81 -1.16
C THR A 174 -23.35 1.40 -1.60
N MET A 175 -22.55 0.79 -2.49
CA MET A 175 -22.76 -0.56 -3.01
C MET A 175 -21.53 -1.47 -2.75
N PRO A 176 -21.24 -1.80 -1.47
CA PRO A 176 -20.05 -2.58 -1.11
C PRO A 176 -19.99 -3.97 -1.78
N GLY A 177 -21.13 -4.56 -2.12
CA GLY A 177 -21.19 -5.82 -2.85
C GLY A 177 -20.58 -5.73 -4.25
N LEU A 178 -20.73 -4.59 -4.94
CA LEU A 178 -20.13 -4.35 -6.24
C LEU A 178 -18.69 -3.85 -6.09
N ALA A 179 -18.44 -2.96 -5.13
CA ALA A 179 -17.12 -2.40 -4.88
C ALA A 179 -16.07 -3.45 -4.47
N TYR A 180 -16.47 -4.47 -3.71
CA TYR A 180 -15.55 -5.49 -3.16
C TYR A 180 -15.87 -6.91 -3.65
N SER A 181 -16.54 -7.06 -4.81
CA SER A 181 -16.84 -8.36 -5.41
C SER A 181 -17.51 -9.36 -4.45
N GLY A 182 -18.46 -8.86 -3.64
CA GLY A 182 -19.20 -9.65 -2.65
C GLY A 182 -18.42 -10.01 -1.39
N GLN A 183 -17.17 -9.56 -1.22
CA GLN A 183 -16.43 -9.72 0.03
C GLN A 183 -17.05 -8.83 1.11
N ALA A 184 -17.40 -9.43 2.25
CA ALA A 184 -17.97 -8.68 3.37
C ALA A 184 -16.91 -7.74 3.97
N VAL A 185 -17.20 -6.44 4.04
CA VAL A 185 -16.40 -5.47 4.78
C VAL A 185 -16.63 -5.71 6.28
N SER A 186 -15.91 -6.64 6.89
CA SER A 186 -15.97 -6.84 8.35
C SER A 186 -15.28 -5.66 9.04
N LYS A 187 -16.07 -4.88 9.80
CA LYS A 187 -15.61 -3.71 10.57
C LYS A 187 -14.79 -4.07 11.82
N THR A 188 -14.14 -5.24 11.86
CA THR A 188 -13.48 -5.73 13.07
C THR A 188 -12.00 -5.95 12.81
N ILE A 189 -11.20 -4.90 13.00
CA ILE A 189 -9.77 -5.09 13.31
C ILE A 189 -9.74 -5.58 14.76
N GLY A 190 -9.71 -6.90 14.93
CA GLY A 190 -9.51 -7.50 16.23
C GLY A 190 -8.14 -7.09 16.77
N SER A 191 -8.12 -6.34 17.87
CA SER A 191 -6.91 -6.19 18.66
C SER A 191 -6.61 -7.54 19.33
N SER A 192 -5.83 -8.40 18.68
CA SER A 192 -5.21 -9.52 19.38
C SER A 192 -4.06 -8.97 20.23
N ARG A 193 -4.33 -8.83 21.52
CA ARG A 193 -3.28 -8.89 22.55
C ARG A 193 -2.86 -10.34 22.76
#